data_AF-A0A9X0ZSC7-F1
#
_entry.id   AF-A0A9X0ZSC7-F1
#
_cell.length_a   1.000
_cell.length_b   1.000
_cell.length_c   1.000
_cell.angle_alpha   90.00
_cell.angle_beta   90.00
_cell.angle_gamma   90.00
#
_symmetry.space_group_name_H-M   'P 1'
#
loop_
_entity.id
_entity.type
_entity.pdbx_description
1 polymer ?
#
loop_
_entity_poly.entity_id
_entity_poly.type
_entity_poly.pdbx_seq_one_letter_code
_entity_poly.pdbx_strand_id
1 'polypeptide(L)' 'MNPVFAAALLLMLAACTAAPPAAVPVCPAVPECLRRQTDIRTHADLVRALVAERAAFDQCKAARDTLAACLENP' A
#
# COMPACT_ATOMS: atom_id res chain seq x y z
N MET A 1 45.13 -11.67 12.49
CA MET A 1 43.76 -12.15 12.24
C MET A 1 43.81 -13.63 11.84
N ASN A 2 43.00 -14.49 12.46
CA ASN A 2 43.02 -15.93 12.24
C ASN A 2 42.40 -16.28 10.87
N PRO A 3 43.08 -17.04 9.99
CA PRO A 3 42.59 -17.34 8.63
C PRO A 3 41.29 -18.16 8.64
N VAL A 4 41.04 -18.89 9.72
CA VAL A 4 39.81 -19.67 9.94
C VAL A 4 38.58 -18.77 10.06
N PHE A 5 38.72 -17.59 10.70
CA PHE A 5 37.62 -16.64 10.84
C PHE A 5 37.23 -16.01 9.50
N ALA A 6 38.21 -15.75 8.63
CA ALA A 6 37.96 -15.21 7.30
C ALA A 6 37.23 -16.23 6.40
N ALA A 7 37.60 -17.50 6.48
CA ALA A 7 36.94 -18.57 5.74
C ALA A 7 35.48 -18.78 6.19
N ALA A 8 35.22 -18.74 7.50
CA ALA A 8 33.87 -18.86 8.05
C ALA A 8 32.96 -17.69 7.63
N LEU A 9 33.51 -16.47 7.60
CA LEU A 9 32.77 -15.28 7.15
C LEU A 9 32.42 -15.38 5.66
N LEU A 10 33.36 -15.81 4.81
CA LEU A 10 33.14 -15.99 3.37
C LEU A 10 32.08 -17.06 3.06
N LEU A 11 32.04 -18.15 3.83
CA LEU A 11 31.02 -19.20 3.70
C LEU A 11 29.62 -18.69 4.10
N MET A 12 29.52 -17.84 5.12
CA MET A 12 28.25 -17.23 5.53
C MET A 12 27.73 -16.21 4.51
N LEU A 13 28.61 -15.42 3.88
CA LEU A 13 28.21 -14.48 2.82
C LEU A 13 27.77 -15.22 1.54
N ALA A 14 28.40 -16.36 1.22
CA ALA A 14 28.02 -17.17 0.06
C ALA A 14 26.65 -17.87 0.21
N ALA A 15 26.18 -18.08 1.45
CA ALA A 15 24.86 -18.60 1.74
C ALA A 15 23.75 -17.53 1.63
N CYS A 16 24.12 -16.25 1.54
CA CYS A 16 23.20 -15.15 1.29
C CYS A 16 23.00 -14.99 -0.23
N THR A 17 22.49 -16.04 -0.87
CA THR A 17 21.97 -15.91 -2.24
C THR A 17 20.75 -15.00 -2.16
N ALA A 18 20.80 -13.86 -2.85
CA ALA A 18 19.67 -12.94 -2.95
C ALA A 18 18.42 -13.74 -3.30
N ALA A 19 17.36 -13.57 -2.50
CA ALA A 19 16.09 -14.19 -2.78
C ALA A 19 15.71 -13.88 -4.24
N PRO A 20 15.27 -14.89 -5.03
CA PRO A 20 14.80 -14.63 -6.39
C PRO A 20 13.76 -13.51 -6.31
N PRO A 21 13.73 -12.57 -7.29
CA PRO A 21 12.77 -11.49 -7.26
C PRO A 21 11.39 -12.12 -7.13
N ALA A 22 10.76 -11.94 -5.97
CA ALA A 22 9.39 -12.35 -5.78
C ALA A 22 8.61 -11.68 -6.91
N ALA A 23 7.90 -12.46 -7.72
CA ALA A 23 7.02 -11.94 -8.73
C ALA A 23 6.12 -10.92 -8.03
N VAL A 24 6.33 -9.63 -8.33
CA VAL A 24 5.58 -8.57 -7.68
C VAL A 24 4.16 -8.73 -8.21
N PRO A 25 3.17 -9.03 -7.35
CA PRO A 25 1.79 -9.16 -7.81
C PRO A 25 1.40 -7.87 -8.53
N VAL A 26 0.87 -8.01 -9.75
CA VAL A 26 0.43 -6.86 -10.54
C VAL A 26 -0.91 -6.40 -9.96
N CYS A 27 -0.85 -5.63 -8.89
CA CYS A 27 -2.03 -5.08 -8.24
C CYS A 27 -2.49 -3.78 -8.92
N PRO A 28 -3.80 -3.49 -8.91
CA PRO A 28 -4.31 -2.23 -9.45
C PRO A 28 -3.74 -1.03 -8.68
N ALA A 29 -3.47 0.06 -9.40
CA ALA A 29 -3.07 1.31 -8.78
C ALA A 29 -4.24 1.89 -7.97
N VAL A 30 -3.99 2.30 -6.72
CA VAL A 30 -4.99 2.98 -5.88
C VAL A 30 -4.92 4.48 -6.19
N PRO A 31 -6.04 5.11 -6.59
CA PRO A 31 -6.07 6.54 -6.84
C PRO A 31 -5.92 7.34 -5.54
N GLU A 32 -5.42 8.58 -5.65
CA GLU A 32 -5.34 9.47 -4.48
C GLU A 32 -6.73 9.82 -3.95
N CYS A 33 -6.97 9.51 -2.69
CA CYS A 33 -8.22 9.80 -2.02
C CYS A 33 -8.18 11.18 -1.37
N LEU A 34 -8.48 12.20 -2.18
CA LEU A 34 -8.51 13.58 -1.72
C LEU A 34 -9.90 13.95 -1.21
N ARG A 35 -9.94 14.54 -0.02
CA ARG A 35 -11.14 15.17 0.52
C ARG A 35 -11.37 16.51 -0.17
N ARG A 36 -12.57 16.76 -0.69
CA ARG A 36 -12.88 18.06 -1.30
C ARG A 36 -13.23 19.06 -0.22
N GLN A 37 -12.65 20.26 -0.29
CA GLN A 37 -13.17 21.38 0.49
C GLN A 37 -14.46 21.86 -0.16
N THR A 38 -15.54 21.84 0.61
CA THR A 38 -16.84 22.35 0.20
C THR A 38 -17.20 23.50 1.13
N ASP A 39 -17.59 24.65 0.57
CA ASP A 39 -18.09 25.76 1.39
C ASP A 39 -19.49 25.42 1.91
N ILE A 40 -19.69 25.53 3.22
CA ILE A 40 -20.94 25.15 3.89
C ILE A 40 -21.55 26.42 4.50
N ARG A 41 -22.67 26.87 3.93
CA ARG A 41 -23.38 28.07 4.38
C ARG A 41 -24.71 27.75 5.05
N THR A 42 -25.32 26.61 4.72
CA THR A 42 -26.60 26.18 5.26
C THR A 42 -26.56 24.72 5.73
N HIS A 43 -27.57 24.33 6.52
CA HIS A 43 -27.75 22.93 6.92
C HIS A 43 -27.99 22.00 5.72
N ALA A 44 -28.66 22.49 4.67
CA ALA A 44 -28.85 21.72 3.44
C ALA A 44 -27.52 21.50 2.70
N ASP A 45 -26.60 22.47 2.74
CA ASP A 45 -25.26 22.31 2.18
C ASP A 45 -24.46 21.27 2.95
N LEU A 46 -24.57 21.26 4.29
CA LEU A 46 -23.91 20.28 5.14
C LEU A 46 -24.35 18.86 4.82
N VAL A 47 -25.67 18.62 4.72
CA VAL A 47 -26.20 17.28 4.40
C VAL A 47 -25.74 16.84 3.00
N ARG A 48 -25.79 17.72 2.01
CA ARG A 48 -25.33 17.41 0.66
C ARG A 48 -23.83 17.10 0.61
N ALA A 49 -23.01 17.91 1.28
CA ALA A 49 -21.58 17.69 1.39
C ALA A 49 -21.27 16.35 2.07
N LEU A 50 -21.99 16.00 3.15
CA LEU A 50 -21.80 14.74 3.85
C LEU A 50 -22.11 13.52 2.97
N VAL A 51 -23.21 13.56 2.21
CA VAL A 51 -23.58 12.47 1.29
C VAL A 51 -22.53 12.32 0.18
N ALA A 52 -22.06 13.42 -0.40
CA ALA A 52 -21.03 13.39 -1.43
C ALA A 52 -19.70 12.85 -0.89
N GLU A 53 -19.30 13.28 0.30
CA GLU A 53 -18.09 12.80 0.99
C GLU A 53 -18.18 11.31 1.31
N ARG A 54 -19.35 10.82 1.74
CA ARG A 54 -19.57 9.39 1.99
C ARG A 54 -19.37 8.57 0.71
N ALA A 55 -19.96 9.00 -0.39
CA ALA A 55 -19.83 8.31 -1.68
C ALA A 55 -18.37 8.28 -2.17
N ALA A 56 -17.65 9.39 -2.05
CA ALA A 56 -16.23 9.47 -2.41
C ALA A 56 -15.36 8.57 -1.50
N PHE A 57 -15.66 8.55 -0.19
CA PHE A 57 -14.98 7.68 0.75
C PHE A 57 -15.19 6.20 0.43
N ASP A 58 -16.42 5.79 0.10
CA ASP A 58 -16.73 4.41 -0.22
C ASP A 58 -16.00 3.94 -1.48
N GLN A 59 -15.85 4.82 -2.49
CA GLN A 59 -15.04 4.54 -3.69
C GLN A 59 -13.55 4.35 -3.35
N CYS A 60 -12.99 5.24 -2.54
CA CYS A 60 -11.61 5.13 -2.08
C CYS A 60 -11.39 3.83 -1.30
N LYS A 61 -12.30 3.53 -0.37
CA LYS A 61 -12.25 2.33 0.45
C LYS A 61 -12.26 1.08 -0.41
N ALA A 62 -13.13 1.01 -1.43
CA ALA A 62 -13.17 -0.10 -2.36
C ALA A 62 -11.81 -0.30 -3.06
N ALA A 63 -11.20 0.76 -3.60
CA ALA A 63 -9.90 0.67 -4.25
C ALA A 63 -8.80 0.17 -3.29
N ARG A 64 -8.77 0.69 -2.06
CA ARG A 64 -7.84 0.23 -1.02
C ARG A 64 -8.06 -1.25 -0.68
N ASP A 65 -9.31 -1.66 -0.50
CA ASP A 65 -9.66 -3.04 -0.14
C ASP A 65 -9.30 -4.01 -1.29
N THR A 66 -9.44 -3.59 -2.55
CA THR A 66 -8.97 -4.38 -3.69
C THR A 66 -7.46 -4.54 -3.73
N LEU A 67 -6.70 -3.50 -3.38
CA LEU A 67 -5.25 -3.59 -3.25
C LEU A 67 -4.86 -4.54 -2.11
N ALA A 68 -5.49 -4.41 -0.95
CA ALA A 68 -5.22 -5.27 0.20
C ALA A 68 -5.46 -6.75 -0.15
N ALA A 69 -6.60 -7.07 -0.78
CA ALA A 69 -6.91 -8.42 -1.21
C ALA A 69 -5.88 -8.98 -2.22
N CYS A 70 -5.39 -8.14 -3.13
CA CYS A 70 -4.33 -8.51 -4.09
C CYS A 70 -2.99 -8.78 -3.40
N LEU A 71 -2.64 -8.01 -2.36
CA LEU A 71 -1.40 -8.22 -1.61
C LEU A 71 -1.46 -9.45 -0.70
N GLU A 72 -2.65 -9.77 -0.16
CA GLU A 72 -2.86 -10.96 0.67
C GLU A 72 -2.91 -12.26 -0.14
N ASN A 73 -3.31 -12.20 -1.42
CA ASN A 73 -3.34 -13.32 -2.35
C ASN A 73 -2.62 -12.94 -3.66
N PRO A 74 -1.28 -12.83 -3.64
CA PRO A 74 -0.47 -12.35 -4.75
C PRO A 74 -0.54 -13.23 -6.00
#